data_AF-A0A1G5EWW0-F1
#
_entry.id   AF-A0A1G5EWW0-F1
#
_cell.length_a   1.000
_cell.length_b   1.000
_cell.length_c   1.000
_cell.angle_alpha   90.00
_cell.angle_beta   90.00
_cell.angle_gamma   90.00
#
_symmetry.space_group_name_H-M   'P 1'
#
loop_
_entity.id
_entity.type
_entity.pdbx_description
1 polymer ?
#
loop_
_entity_poly.entity_id
_entity_poly.type
_entity_poly.pdbx_seq_one_letter_code
_entity_poly.pdbx_strand_id
1 'polypeptide(L)'
;MSVDGAAWSGRAVRSLRAFVEAACRDEKLRRLLESDPATALREWQWESDVVPASLPPPMSAVSVSIDDASLLGPIAWRTEPDKALLRQTQLRLLLAGAKPLVLIHGSEQNLTALATWMRARGFFTLLGPHEFLPQHDSCKGGYSNRMTEVTGARAGSGAWRGLLVAPDEQTVLMAWLCQLFGWESFLGRLLGYPSCCCNAFENRWPIAASNHEGDVGLMLLRESESEAAPQIHNLNWTTNIFARYFGWEIIQHFPCRWDCPATANLARRYFAVLAQYWPADAQEILEYLASPLLVIPHHGYSLFRGGCVTREDTGTSLIYDPERVQIIGMNSIFTDEIVSSSRLTTGTNGGWKIAGSDVPGRLLDVSLDETA
;
A
#
# COMPACT_ATOMS: atom_id res chain seq x y z
N MET A 1 -20.48 11.14 -20.02
CA MET A 1 -21.79 11.06 -19.34
C MET A 1 -21.66 11.79 -18.01
N SER A 2 -22.33 12.92 -17.84
CA SER A 2 -22.40 13.61 -16.55
C SER A 2 -23.24 12.74 -15.60
N VAL A 3 -22.60 12.04 -14.67
CA VAL A 3 -23.32 11.37 -13.58
C VAL A 3 -24.02 12.47 -12.80
N ASP A 4 -25.34 12.44 -12.76
CA ASP A 4 -26.13 13.39 -11.97
C ASP A 4 -25.80 13.15 -10.49
N GLY A 5 -24.85 13.95 -9.97
CA GLY A 5 -24.08 13.62 -8.78
C GLY A 5 -24.92 13.45 -7.51
N ALA A 6 -26.06 14.15 -7.43
CA ALA A 6 -27.02 14.06 -6.33
C ALA A 6 -27.91 12.80 -6.40
N ALA A 7 -28.25 12.34 -7.61
CA ALA A 7 -29.05 11.14 -7.78
C ALA A 7 -28.26 9.87 -7.45
N TRP A 8 -26.96 9.86 -7.76
CA TRP A 8 -26.06 8.78 -7.39
C TRP A 8 -25.78 8.73 -5.88
N SER A 9 -25.45 9.87 -5.25
CA SER A 9 -25.12 9.90 -3.81
C SER A 9 -26.24 9.36 -2.93
N GLY A 10 -27.48 9.78 -3.21
CA GLY A 10 -28.65 9.29 -2.49
C GLY A 10 -28.90 7.80 -2.66
N ARG A 11 -28.58 7.21 -3.83
CA ARG A 11 -28.66 5.74 -4.03
C ARG A 11 -27.57 5.02 -3.24
N ALA A 12 -26.32 5.47 -3.34
CA ALA A 12 -25.19 4.89 -2.62
C ALA A 12 -25.45 4.86 -1.10
N VAL A 13 -25.90 5.97 -0.51
CA VAL A 13 -26.25 6.05 0.92
C VAL A 13 -27.31 5.03 1.30
N ARG A 14 -28.39 4.92 0.53
CA ARG A 14 -29.47 3.95 0.82
C ARG A 14 -28.99 2.51 0.74
N SER A 15 -28.25 2.16 -0.32
CA SER A 15 -27.72 0.81 -0.52
C SER A 15 -26.77 0.40 0.62
N LEU A 16 -25.83 1.27 0.99
CA LEU A 16 -24.90 1.00 2.09
C LEU A 16 -25.63 0.86 3.42
N ARG A 17 -26.53 1.80 3.76
CA ARG A 17 -27.31 1.73 5.01
C ARG A 17 -28.10 0.43 5.12
N ALA A 18 -28.84 0.08 4.07
CA ALA A 18 -29.68 -1.11 4.06
C ALA A 18 -28.85 -2.40 4.25
N PHE A 19 -27.72 -2.52 3.53
CA PHE A 19 -26.87 -3.70 3.68
C PHE A 19 -26.19 -3.76 5.04
N VAL A 20 -25.67 -2.64 5.55
CA VAL A 20 -25.04 -2.61 6.89
C VAL A 20 -26.04 -3.00 7.97
N GLU A 21 -27.27 -2.47 7.91
CA GLU A 21 -28.32 -2.84 8.85
C GLU A 21 -28.66 -4.34 8.78
N ALA A 22 -28.78 -4.89 7.56
CA ALA A 22 -29.05 -6.31 7.38
C ALA A 22 -27.87 -7.19 7.84
N ALA A 23 -26.63 -6.85 7.50
CA ALA A 23 -25.44 -7.60 7.94
C ALA A 23 -25.29 -7.63 9.47
N CYS A 24 -25.82 -6.61 10.17
CA CYS A 24 -25.87 -6.57 11.62
C CYS A 24 -27.04 -7.35 12.25
N ARG A 25 -28.18 -7.51 11.56
CA ARG A 25 -29.44 -7.98 12.18
C ARG A 25 -30.07 -9.23 11.55
N ASP A 26 -29.83 -9.48 10.26
CA ASP A 26 -30.41 -10.58 9.52
C ASP A 26 -29.53 -11.84 9.63
N GLU A 27 -29.98 -12.79 10.44
CA GLU A 27 -29.29 -14.05 10.68
C GLU A 27 -29.19 -14.95 9.44
N LYS A 28 -30.09 -14.81 8.45
CA LYS A 28 -29.96 -15.51 7.17
C LYS A 28 -28.79 -14.94 6.38
N LEU A 29 -28.74 -13.61 6.25
CA LEU A 29 -27.67 -12.94 5.51
C LEU A 29 -26.30 -13.21 6.16
N ARG A 30 -26.21 -13.12 7.50
CA ARG A 30 -24.98 -13.38 8.25
C ARG A 30 -24.43 -14.78 7.97
N ARG A 31 -25.26 -15.82 8.06
CA ARG A 31 -24.86 -17.20 7.73
C ARG A 31 -24.44 -17.35 6.28
N LEU A 32 -25.16 -16.72 5.35
CA LEU A 32 -24.78 -16.75 3.94
C LEU A 32 -23.43 -16.06 3.68
N LEU A 33 -23.14 -14.92 4.32
CA LEU A 33 -21.84 -14.25 4.20
C LEU A 33 -20.68 -15.15 4.66
N GLU A 34 -20.90 -15.99 5.67
CA GLU A 34 -19.88 -16.94 6.14
C GLU A 34 -19.72 -18.16 5.23
N SER A 35 -20.83 -18.72 4.72
CA SER A 35 -20.84 -20.01 4.01
C SER A 35 -20.83 -19.92 2.48
N ASP A 36 -21.49 -18.91 1.91
CA ASP A 36 -21.60 -18.64 0.47
C ASP A 36 -21.76 -17.12 0.22
N PRO A 37 -20.70 -16.33 0.49
CA PRO A 37 -20.76 -14.88 0.34
C PRO A 37 -21.06 -14.43 -1.09
N ALA A 38 -20.72 -15.21 -2.11
CA ALA A 38 -21.06 -14.87 -3.49
C ALA A 38 -22.58 -14.85 -3.71
N THR A 39 -23.31 -15.83 -3.16
CA THR A 39 -24.78 -15.80 -3.17
C THR A 39 -25.32 -14.67 -2.30
N ALA A 40 -24.75 -14.45 -1.12
CA ALA A 40 -25.15 -13.36 -0.22
C ALA A 40 -25.10 -12.00 -0.93
N LEU A 41 -23.99 -11.68 -1.61
CA LEU A 41 -23.82 -10.42 -2.32
C LEU A 41 -24.74 -10.31 -3.53
N ARG A 42 -24.97 -11.41 -4.27
CA ARG A 42 -25.92 -11.45 -5.40
C ARG A 42 -27.37 -11.20 -4.98
N GLU A 43 -27.82 -11.71 -3.83
CA GLU A 43 -29.16 -11.39 -3.28
C GLU A 43 -29.34 -9.87 -3.07
N TRP A 44 -28.23 -9.15 -2.87
CA TRP A 44 -28.16 -7.70 -2.73
C TRP A 44 -27.76 -6.95 -4.01
N GLN A 45 -27.76 -7.65 -5.14
CA GLN A 45 -27.40 -7.12 -6.47
C GLN A 45 -25.97 -6.55 -6.54
N TRP A 46 -25.06 -7.12 -5.74
CA TRP A 46 -23.64 -6.78 -5.79
C TRP A 46 -22.90 -7.92 -6.46
N GLU A 47 -22.34 -7.64 -7.64
CA GLU A 47 -21.69 -8.63 -8.47
C GLU A 47 -20.17 -8.44 -8.39
N SER A 48 -19.47 -9.54 -8.16
CA SER A 48 -18.02 -9.57 -8.13
C SER A 48 -17.53 -10.98 -8.43
N ASP A 49 -16.55 -11.09 -9.32
CA ASP A 49 -15.93 -12.39 -9.65
C ASP A 49 -14.80 -12.76 -8.68
N VAL A 50 -14.52 -11.90 -7.70
CA VAL A 50 -13.35 -12.05 -6.81
C VAL A 50 -13.71 -12.26 -5.34
N VAL A 51 -14.97 -12.61 -5.05
CA VAL A 51 -15.47 -12.85 -3.69
C VAL A 51 -14.66 -13.97 -3.00
N PRO A 52 -14.13 -13.77 -1.78
CA PRO A 52 -13.52 -14.83 -0.98
C PRO A 52 -14.50 -15.96 -0.60
N ALA A 53 -13.97 -17.06 -0.06
CA ALA A 53 -14.80 -18.19 0.37
C ALA A 53 -15.66 -17.87 1.61
N SER A 54 -15.28 -16.85 2.39
CA SER A 54 -15.99 -16.43 3.58
C SER A 54 -15.82 -14.92 3.78
N LEU A 55 -16.88 -14.25 4.21
CA LEU A 55 -16.91 -12.85 4.61
C LEU A 55 -17.52 -12.76 6.02
N PRO A 56 -16.72 -12.80 7.09
CA PRO A 56 -17.27 -12.84 8.44
C PRO A 56 -18.10 -11.58 8.70
N PRO A 57 -19.36 -11.71 9.15
CA PRO A 57 -20.21 -10.56 9.42
C PRO A 57 -19.69 -9.79 10.64
N PRO A 58 -20.09 -8.53 10.83
CA PRO A 58 -19.65 -7.75 11.98
C PRO A 58 -20.01 -8.44 13.30
N MET A 59 -19.03 -8.56 14.20
CA MET A 59 -19.21 -9.14 15.53
C MET A 59 -19.92 -8.21 16.52
N SER A 60 -19.91 -6.90 16.25
CA SER A 60 -20.51 -5.87 17.11
C SER A 60 -21.27 -4.85 16.28
N ALA A 61 -22.08 -4.03 16.95
CA ALA A 61 -22.80 -2.94 16.30
C ALA A 61 -21.81 -1.96 15.66
N VAL A 62 -22.00 -1.67 14.38
CA VAL A 62 -21.16 -0.74 13.64
C VAL A 62 -21.61 0.68 13.91
N SER A 63 -20.70 1.55 14.35
CA SER A 63 -20.97 2.96 14.64
C SER A 63 -20.24 3.87 13.64
N VAL A 64 -20.81 4.01 12.45
CA VAL A 64 -20.33 4.94 11.42
C VAL A 64 -21.48 5.74 10.83
N SER A 65 -21.22 7.00 10.49
CA SER A 65 -22.18 7.84 9.77
C SER A 65 -22.16 7.49 8.28
N ILE A 66 -23.34 7.17 7.73
CA ILE A 66 -23.52 6.90 6.30
C ILE A 66 -24.40 7.99 5.72
N ASP A 67 -23.84 9.10 5.29
CA ASP A 67 -24.57 10.21 4.67
C ASP A 67 -23.70 10.90 3.61
N ASP A 68 -24.27 11.82 2.84
CA ASP A 68 -23.54 12.49 1.76
C ASP A 68 -22.31 13.25 2.26
N ALA A 69 -22.35 13.83 3.47
CA ALA A 69 -21.22 14.57 4.02
C ALA A 69 -20.09 13.61 4.43
N SER A 70 -20.42 12.48 5.07
CA SER A 70 -19.42 11.48 5.46
C SER A 70 -18.82 10.76 4.25
N LEU A 71 -19.62 10.46 3.23
CA LEU A 71 -19.18 9.71 2.05
C LEU A 71 -18.46 10.58 1.00
N LEU A 72 -18.86 11.84 0.83
CA LEU A 72 -18.39 12.69 -0.27
C LEU A 72 -17.58 13.90 0.19
N GLY A 73 -17.47 14.09 1.49
CA GLY A 73 -16.79 15.20 2.12
C GLY A 73 -17.58 16.53 2.06
N PRO A 74 -17.17 17.52 2.88
CA PRO A 74 -17.80 18.83 2.94
C PRO A 74 -17.76 19.55 1.59
N ILE A 75 -18.86 20.25 1.25
CA ILE A 75 -18.96 21.03 0.01
C ILE A 75 -17.85 22.10 -0.07
N ALA A 76 -17.50 22.71 1.07
CA ALA A 76 -16.46 23.74 1.15
C ALA A 76 -15.06 23.25 0.73
N TRP A 77 -14.81 21.94 0.70
CA TRP A 77 -13.52 21.35 0.33
C TRP A 77 -13.49 20.78 -1.10
N ARG A 78 -14.59 20.92 -1.85
CA ARG A 78 -14.70 20.52 -3.25
C ARG A 78 -13.99 21.53 -4.15
N THR A 79 -12.67 21.53 -4.06
CA THR A 79 -11.74 22.45 -4.72
C THR A 79 -10.85 21.68 -5.70
N GLU A 80 -9.91 22.38 -6.36
CA GLU A 80 -8.89 21.71 -7.18
C GLU A 80 -7.94 20.89 -6.28
N PRO A 81 -7.62 19.64 -6.66
CA PRO A 81 -6.72 18.80 -5.89
C PRO A 81 -5.27 19.27 -6.00
N ASP A 82 -4.48 18.91 -4.99
CA ASP A 82 -3.03 19.06 -5.05
C ASP A 82 -2.46 18.28 -6.25
N LYS A 83 -1.60 18.96 -7.03
CA LYS A 83 -0.89 18.36 -8.16
C LYS A 83 -0.03 17.16 -7.77
N ALA A 84 0.47 17.13 -6.53
CA ALA A 84 1.23 15.99 -6.01
C ALA A 84 0.36 14.72 -5.95
N LEU A 85 -0.91 14.83 -5.55
CA LEU A 85 -1.84 13.68 -5.56
C LEU A 85 -2.09 13.14 -6.97
N LEU A 86 -2.17 14.03 -7.96
CA LEU A 86 -2.34 13.66 -9.36
C LEU A 86 -1.13 12.91 -9.94
N ARG A 87 0.03 12.98 -9.29
CA ARG A 87 1.26 12.28 -9.68
C ARG A 87 1.41 10.90 -9.04
N GLN A 88 0.55 10.52 -8.09
CA GLN A 88 0.63 9.21 -7.45
C GLN A 88 0.48 8.07 -8.47
N THR A 89 1.40 7.10 -8.39
CA THR A 89 1.49 5.98 -9.34
C THR A 89 0.17 5.22 -9.48
N GLN A 90 -0.50 4.93 -8.37
CA GLN A 90 -1.74 4.15 -8.42
C GLN A 90 -2.89 4.88 -9.11
N LEU A 91 -3.03 6.19 -8.89
CA LEU A 91 -4.04 6.98 -9.57
C LEU A 91 -3.81 6.98 -11.08
N ARG A 92 -2.55 7.12 -11.51
CA ARG A 92 -2.16 7.02 -12.92
C ARG A 92 -2.46 5.65 -13.52
N LEU A 93 -2.19 4.57 -12.78
CA LEU A 93 -2.53 3.21 -13.20
C LEU A 93 -4.05 3.01 -13.35
N LEU A 94 -4.87 3.60 -12.47
CA LEU A 94 -6.33 3.61 -12.61
C LEU A 94 -6.77 4.39 -13.86
N LEU A 95 -6.25 5.61 -14.04
CA LEU A 95 -6.58 6.46 -15.19
C LEU A 95 -6.22 5.81 -16.52
N ALA A 96 -5.15 5.01 -16.56
CA ALA A 96 -4.73 4.23 -17.72
C ALA A 96 -5.48 2.88 -17.87
N GLY A 97 -6.43 2.57 -16.99
CA GLY A 97 -7.22 1.34 -17.03
C GLY A 97 -6.49 0.08 -16.56
N ALA A 98 -5.31 0.21 -15.96
CA ALA A 98 -4.53 -0.92 -15.46
C ALA A 98 -4.96 -1.39 -14.07
N LYS A 99 -5.59 -0.51 -13.28
CA LYS A 99 -6.15 -0.83 -11.96
C LYS A 99 -7.68 -0.72 -11.96
N PRO A 100 -8.38 -1.69 -11.34
CA PRO A 100 -9.84 -1.61 -11.18
C PRO A 100 -10.27 -0.62 -10.08
N LEU A 101 -9.46 -0.48 -9.02
CA LEU A 101 -9.73 0.35 -7.85
C LEU A 101 -8.42 0.91 -7.31
N VAL A 102 -8.49 2.10 -6.72
CA VAL A 102 -7.40 2.65 -5.89
C VAL A 102 -7.94 3.04 -4.52
N LEU A 103 -7.08 2.87 -3.52
CA LEU A 103 -7.25 3.38 -2.17
C LEU A 103 -6.11 4.36 -1.89
N ILE A 104 -6.45 5.64 -1.71
CA ILE A 104 -5.48 6.71 -1.44
C ILE A 104 -5.71 7.23 -0.03
N HIS A 105 -4.66 7.34 0.77
CA HIS A 105 -4.74 7.93 2.11
C HIS A 105 -4.26 9.38 2.10
N GLY A 106 -4.89 10.22 2.92
CA GLY A 106 -4.55 11.63 3.07
C GLY A 106 -5.55 12.37 3.94
N SER A 107 -5.35 13.67 4.11
CA SER A 107 -6.31 14.52 4.83
C SER A 107 -7.66 14.55 4.11
N GLU A 108 -8.76 14.56 4.87
CA GLU A 108 -10.11 14.59 4.33
C GLU A 108 -10.31 15.74 3.33
N GLN A 109 -9.72 16.92 3.59
CA GLN A 109 -9.78 18.06 2.68
C GLN A 109 -9.17 17.74 1.31
N ASN A 110 -7.95 17.22 1.28
CA ASN A 110 -7.24 16.92 0.03
C ASN A 110 -7.94 15.78 -0.73
N LEU A 111 -8.42 14.77 0.00
CA LEU A 111 -9.17 13.66 -0.60
C LEU A 111 -10.54 14.11 -1.15
N THR A 112 -11.21 15.07 -0.51
CA THR A 112 -12.47 15.63 -1.01
C THR A 112 -12.28 16.40 -2.31
N ALA A 113 -11.19 17.16 -2.42
CA ALA A 113 -10.81 17.84 -3.66
C ALA A 113 -10.53 16.82 -4.78
N LEU A 114 -9.73 15.79 -4.50
CA LEU A 114 -9.44 14.72 -5.46
C LEU A 114 -10.70 13.96 -5.88
N ALA A 115 -11.57 13.60 -4.94
CA ALA A 115 -12.83 12.92 -5.21
C ALA A 115 -13.73 13.73 -6.16
N THR A 116 -13.78 15.05 -5.96
CA THR A 116 -14.54 15.97 -6.82
C THR A 116 -13.96 15.99 -8.23
N TRP A 117 -12.64 16.10 -8.35
CA TRP A 117 -11.94 16.09 -9.62
C TRP A 117 -12.11 14.78 -10.40
N MET A 118 -12.12 13.64 -9.70
CA MET A 118 -12.33 12.31 -10.28
C MET A 118 -13.77 12.12 -10.77
N ARG A 119 -14.77 12.53 -9.98
CA ARG A 119 -16.19 12.46 -10.38
C ARG A 119 -16.49 13.31 -11.60
N ALA A 120 -15.87 14.49 -11.72
CA ALA A 120 -15.98 15.32 -12.92
C ALA A 120 -15.47 14.61 -14.19
N ARG A 121 -14.70 13.52 -14.04
CA ARG A 121 -14.15 12.69 -15.12
C ARG A 121 -14.84 11.34 -15.26
N GLY A 122 -15.98 11.15 -14.59
CA GLY A 122 -16.82 9.96 -14.73
C GLY A 122 -16.43 8.78 -13.85
N PHE A 123 -15.55 8.97 -12.86
CA PHE A 123 -15.24 7.95 -11.86
C PHE A 123 -16.20 8.04 -10.66
N PHE A 124 -16.36 6.92 -9.96
CA PHE A 124 -17.07 6.85 -8.69
C PHE A 124 -16.07 6.96 -7.53
N THR A 125 -16.46 7.66 -6.47
CA THR A 125 -15.54 7.96 -5.35
C THR A 125 -16.25 7.92 -4.01
N LEU A 126 -15.69 7.26 -3.00
CA LEU A 126 -16.17 7.34 -1.62
C LEU A 126 -15.01 7.56 -0.66
N LEU A 127 -15.20 8.44 0.31
CA LEU A 127 -14.35 8.50 1.49
C LEU A 127 -14.65 7.29 2.38
N GLY A 128 -13.59 6.65 2.88
CA GLY A 128 -13.67 5.44 3.68
C GLY A 128 -14.40 5.64 5.01
N PRO A 129 -14.93 4.57 5.63
CA PRO A 129 -15.79 4.66 6.81
C PRO A 129 -15.10 5.17 8.07
N HIS A 130 -13.76 5.12 8.11
CA HIS A 130 -12.97 5.45 9.28
C HIS A 130 -12.10 6.70 9.06
N GLU A 131 -11.88 7.42 10.15
CA GLU A 131 -10.83 8.44 10.25
C GLU A 131 -9.76 7.97 11.23
N PHE A 132 -8.53 8.42 11.02
CA PHE A 132 -7.39 8.07 11.85
C PHE A 132 -6.36 9.19 11.86
N LEU A 133 -5.41 9.10 12.78
CA LEU A 133 -4.16 9.86 12.70
C LEU A 133 -3.04 8.91 12.29
N PRO A 134 -2.19 9.29 11.32
CA PRO A 134 -1.05 8.46 10.95
C PRO A 134 -0.15 8.32 12.19
N GLN A 135 0.17 7.08 12.55
CA GLN A 135 1.17 6.86 13.59
C GLN A 135 2.52 7.33 13.06
N HIS A 136 3.21 8.20 13.78
CA HIS A 136 4.53 8.64 13.38
C HIS A 136 5.56 7.55 13.70
N ASP A 137 6.18 6.97 12.68
CA ASP A 137 7.32 6.04 12.83
C ASP A 137 8.60 6.77 12.43
N SER A 138 9.38 7.21 13.42
CA SER A 138 10.61 7.96 13.17
C SER A 138 11.63 7.15 12.38
N CYS A 139 11.61 5.82 12.44
CA CYS A 139 12.54 4.95 11.70
C CYS A 139 12.18 4.85 10.21
N LYS A 140 10.96 5.23 9.82
CA LYS A 140 10.48 5.18 8.43
C LYS A 140 10.17 6.58 7.88
N GLY A 141 10.89 7.60 8.36
CA GLY A 141 10.68 8.98 7.91
C GLY A 141 9.30 9.55 8.28
N GLY A 142 8.69 9.03 9.36
CA GLY A 142 7.36 9.40 9.83
C GLY A 142 6.22 8.53 9.29
N TYR A 143 6.48 7.65 8.31
CA TYR A 143 5.48 6.76 7.72
C TYR A 143 5.31 5.48 8.57
N SER A 144 4.09 5.18 9.01
CA SER A 144 3.76 3.90 9.65
C SER A 144 2.75 3.11 8.83
N ASN A 145 2.96 1.79 8.77
CA ASN A 145 1.95 0.86 8.28
C ASN A 145 0.81 0.66 9.31
N ARG A 146 0.98 1.13 10.55
CA ARG A 146 -0.01 1.09 11.62
C ARG A 146 -0.74 2.42 11.72
N MET A 147 -2.01 2.36 12.09
CA MET A 147 -2.85 3.53 12.35
C MET A 147 -3.13 3.60 13.85
N THR A 148 -3.18 4.81 14.39
CA THR A 148 -3.64 5.08 15.75
C THR A 148 -4.99 5.77 15.71
N GLU A 149 -5.80 5.57 16.75
CA GLU A 149 -7.07 6.29 16.95
C GLU A 149 -8.08 6.09 15.81
N VAL A 150 -8.14 4.87 15.24
CA VAL A 150 -9.12 4.52 14.21
C VAL A 150 -10.53 4.61 14.81
N THR A 151 -11.32 5.56 14.30
CA THR A 151 -12.69 5.81 14.75
C THR A 151 -13.62 6.00 13.55
N GLY A 152 -14.94 5.96 13.79
CA GLY A 152 -15.92 6.25 12.75
C GLY A 152 -15.72 7.67 12.21
N ALA A 153 -15.66 7.81 10.88
CA ALA A 153 -15.35 9.09 10.25
C ALA A 153 -16.40 10.16 10.53
N ARG A 154 -15.94 11.38 10.78
CA ARG A 154 -16.79 12.56 10.97
C ARG A 154 -16.52 13.56 9.85
N ALA A 155 -17.57 13.89 9.10
CA ALA A 155 -17.46 14.82 7.98
C ALA A 155 -16.94 16.18 8.46
N GLY A 156 -15.87 16.67 7.83
CA GLY A 156 -15.30 17.98 8.16
C GLY A 156 -14.33 17.97 9.34
N SER A 157 -13.92 16.79 9.82
CA SER A 157 -12.91 16.68 10.88
C SER A 157 -11.53 17.10 10.38
N GLY A 158 -11.25 16.94 9.08
CA GLY A 158 -9.94 17.19 8.49
C GLY A 158 -8.91 16.09 8.80
N ALA A 159 -9.33 15.05 9.53
CA ALA A 159 -8.50 13.91 9.87
C ALA A 159 -8.08 13.11 8.62
N TRP A 160 -7.13 12.18 8.79
CA TRP A 160 -6.75 11.30 7.70
C TRP A 160 -7.83 10.25 7.46
N ARG A 161 -8.08 9.98 6.17
CA ARG A 161 -9.07 9.00 5.71
C ARG A 161 -8.51 8.25 4.50
N GLY A 162 -9.22 7.21 4.07
CA GLY A 162 -9.04 6.62 2.75
C GLY A 162 -9.99 7.24 1.73
N LEU A 163 -9.56 7.33 0.47
CA LEU A 163 -10.41 7.62 -0.69
C LEU A 163 -10.37 6.41 -1.62
N LEU A 164 -11.55 5.86 -1.86
CA LEU A 164 -11.79 4.79 -2.82
C LEU A 164 -12.19 5.40 -4.16
N VAL A 165 -11.55 4.98 -5.25
CA VAL A 165 -11.89 5.46 -6.60
C VAL A 165 -11.89 4.30 -7.60
N ALA A 166 -12.98 4.14 -8.35
CA ALA A 166 -13.14 3.11 -9.37
C ALA A 166 -13.97 3.63 -10.56
N PRO A 167 -13.92 2.97 -11.74
CA PRO A 167 -14.71 3.35 -12.91
C PRO A 167 -16.19 2.93 -12.79
N ASP A 168 -16.52 2.03 -11.85
CA ASP A 168 -17.87 1.55 -11.61
C ASP A 168 -18.33 1.74 -10.15
N GLU A 169 -19.65 1.88 -9.97
CA GLU A 169 -20.27 2.16 -8.68
C GLU A 169 -20.13 0.99 -7.69
N GLN A 170 -20.30 -0.25 -8.17
CA GLN A 170 -20.34 -1.43 -7.30
C GLN A 170 -19.00 -1.67 -6.62
N THR A 171 -17.88 -1.54 -7.35
CA THR A 171 -16.54 -1.72 -6.81
C THR A 171 -16.24 -0.77 -5.65
N VAL A 172 -16.64 0.51 -5.75
CA VAL A 172 -16.41 1.49 -4.67
C VAL A 172 -17.28 1.19 -3.45
N LEU A 173 -18.55 0.79 -3.66
CA LEU A 173 -19.46 0.43 -2.57
C LEU A 173 -18.96 -0.82 -1.83
N MET A 174 -18.59 -1.87 -2.56
CA MET A 174 -18.04 -3.09 -1.99
C MET A 174 -16.73 -2.82 -1.24
N ALA A 175 -15.82 -2.03 -1.80
CA ALA A 175 -14.58 -1.67 -1.14
C ALA A 175 -14.81 -0.89 0.16
N TRP A 176 -15.79 0.00 0.18
CA TRP A 176 -16.17 0.75 1.38
C TRP A 176 -16.65 -0.20 2.50
N LEU A 177 -17.41 -1.23 2.15
CA LEU A 177 -17.87 -2.25 3.10
C LEU A 177 -16.74 -3.17 3.54
N CYS A 178 -15.80 -3.49 2.65
CA CYS A 178 -14.62 -4.24 3.04
C CYS A 178 -13.82 -3.47 4.10
N GLN A 179 -13.66 -2.15 3.95
CA GLN A 179 -13.04 -1.31 4.97
C GLN A 179 -13.85 -1.26 6.28
N LEU A 180 -15.17 -1.29 6.19
CA LEU A 180 -16.05 -1.24 7.36
C LEU A 180 -16.01 -2.53 8.17
N PHE A 181 -16.05 -3.68 7.49
CA PHE A 181 -16.17 -5.00 8.12
C PHE A 181 -14.82 -5.73 8.29
N GLY A 182 -13.72 -5.14 7.81
CA GLY A 182 -12.38 -5.75 7.89
C GLY A 182 -12.22 -6.94 6.93
N TRP A 183 -12.87 -6.91 5.76
CA TRP A 183 -12.74 -7.95 4.74
C TRP A 183 -11.50 -7.74 3.87
N GLU A 184 -10.32 -7.87 4.49
CA GLU A 184 -9.03 -7.50 3.91
C GLU A 184 -8.70 -8.27 2.61
N SER A 185 -8.92 -9.58 2.54
CA SER A 185 -8.68 -10.33 1.29
C SER A 185 -9.62 -9.89 0.18
N PHE A 186 -10.88 -9.56 0.50
CA PHE A 186 -11.81 -9.06 -0.50
C PHE A 186 -11.38 -7.69 -1.01
N LEU A 187 -11.03 -6.76 -0.10
CA LEU A 187 -10.51 -5.43 -0.47
C LEU A 187 -9.28 -5.54 -1.37
N GLY A 188 -8.31 -6.38 -1.00
CA GLY A 188 -7.10 -6.59 -1.80
C GLY A 188 -7.40 -7.09 -3.21
N ARG A 189 -8.37 -8.00 -3.36
CA ARG A 189 -8.78 -8.49 -4.67
C ARG A 189 -9.51 -7.42 -5.49
N LEU A 190 -10.36 -6.60 -4.86
CA LEU A 190 -10.98 -5.45 -5.51
C LEU A 190 -9.94 -4.41 -5.98
N LEU A 191 -8.82 -4.26 -5.25
CA LEU A 191 -7.67 -3.43 -5.64
C LEU A 191 -6.83 -4.02 -6.79
N GLY A 192 -7.17 -5.22 -7.25
CA GLY A 192 -6.48 -5.96 -8.31
C GLY A 192 -5.23 -6.71 -7.84
N TYR A 193 -5.07 -6.94 -6.52
CA TYR A 193 -3.94 -7.70 -5.99
C TYR A 193 -4.10 -9.20 -6.25
N PRO A 194 -2.99 -9.96 -6.36
CA PRO A 194 -3.07 -11.40 -6.55
C PRO A 194 -3.74 -12.10 -5.36
N SER A 195 -4.65 -13.04 -5.64
CA SER A 195 -5.38 -13.78 -4.60
C SER A 195 -4.46 -14.48 -3.58
N CYS A 196 -3.32 -15.02 -4.03
CA CYS A 196 -2.33 -15.62 -3.15
C CYS A 196 -1.71 -14.61 -2.17
N CYS A 197 -1.55 -13.35 -2.58
CA CYS A 197 -1.02 -12.28 -1.72
C CYS A 197 -2.09 -11.78 -0.74
N CYS A 198 -3.34 -11.64 -1.20
CA CYS A 198 -4.47 -11.30 -0.33
C CYS A 198 -4.64 -12.33 0.81
N ASN A 199 -4.64 -13.62 0.46
CA ASN A 199 -4.77 -14.70 1.45
C ASN A 199 -3.54 -14.75 2.39
N ALA A 200 -2.33 -14.50 1.88
CA ALA A 200 -1.13 -14.45 2.72
C ALA A 200 -1.17 -13.26 3.69
N PHE A 201 -1.68 -12.11 3.25
CA PHE A 201 -1.80 -10.91 4.09
C PHE A 201 -2.71 -11.15 5.28
N GLU A 202 -3.90 -11.73 5.10
CA GLU A 202 -4.82 -12.03 6.22
C GLU A 202 -4.17 -12.86 7.32
N ASN A 203 -3.35 -13.84 6.93
CA ASN A 203 -2.68 -14.73 7.88
C ASN A 203 -1.45 -14.09 8.54
N ARG A 204 -0.74 -13.22 7.82
CA ARG A 204 0.54 -12.65 8.28
C ARG A 204 0.41 -11.30 8.95
N TRP A 205 -0.60 -10.53 8.61
CA TRP A 205 -0.78 -9.19 9.16
C TRP A 205 -0.85 -9.17 10.69
N PRO A 206 -1.59 -10.05 11.39
CA PRO A 206 -1.61 -10.06 12.85
C PRO A 206 -0.21 -10.29 13.48
N ILE A 207 0.60 -11.14 12.83
CA ILE A 207 1.97 -11.46 13.26
C ILE A 207 2.88 -10.25 13.01
N ALA A 208 2.85 -9.68 11.81
CA ALA A 208 3.64 -8.50 11.46
C ALA A 208 3.27 -7.28 12.30
N ALA A 209 1.98 -7.05 12.50
CA ALA A 209 1.43 -6.00 13.34
C ALA A 209 1.87 -6.13 14.80
N SER A 210 2.10 -7.33 15.32
CA SER A 210 2.56 -7.53 16.69
C SER A 210 4.09 -7.51 16.82
N ASN A 211 4.80 -8.18 15.91
CA ASN A 211 6.20 -8.58 16.10
C ASN A 211 7.19 -7.93 15.12
N HIS A 212 6.70 -7.26 14.08
CA HIS A 212 7.52 -6.76 12.97
C HIS A 212 7.11 -5.35 12.52
N GLU A 213 6.79 -4.46 13.47
CA GLU A 213 6.49 -3.05 13.19
C GLU A 213 5.33 -2.81 12.20
N GLY A 214 4.40 -3.78 12.08
CA GLY A 214 3.35 -3.72 11.06
C GLY A 214 3.89 -3.82 9.65
N ASP A 215 5.05 -4.45 9.44
CA ASP A 215 5.68 -4.60 8.13
C ASP A 215 5.85 -6.09 7.79
N VAL A 216 5.01 -6.57 6.87
CA VAL A 216 5.08 -7.96 6.38
C VAL A 216 6.37 -8.18 5.57
N GLY A 217 6.95 -7.14 4.97
CA GLY A 217 8.26 -7.21 4.32
C GLY A 217 9.37 -7.51 5.33
N LEU A 218 9.40 -6.84 6.48
CA LEU A 218 10.38 -7.15 7.54
C LEU A 218 10.22 -8.57 8.08
N MET A 219 8.98 -9.05 8.20
CA MET A 219 8.67 -10.44 8.55
C MET A 219 9.24 -11.42 7.51
N LEU A 220 8.99 -11.18 6.22
CA LEU A 220 9.49 -12.01 5.12
C LEU A 220 11.02 -12.03 5.04
N LEU A 221 11.69 -10.91 5.33
CA LEU A 221 13.15 -10.89 5.41
C LEU A 221 13.65 -11.82 6.52
N ARG A 222 13.04 -11.76 7.72
CA ARG A 222 13.37 -12.66 8.84
C ARG A 222 13.14 -14.13 8.52
N GLU A 223 12.02 -14.47 7.86
CA GLU A 223 11.72 -15.85 7.46
C GLU A 223 12.75 -16.41 6.46
N SER A 224 13.43 -15.53 5.71
CA SER A 224 14.45 -15.90 4.73
C SER A 224 15.89 -15.91 5.27
N GLU A 225 16.09 -15.62 6.56
CA GLU A 225 17.43 -15.61 7.18
C GLU A 225 17.95 -17.04 7.38
N SER A 226 19.20 -17.26 6.98
CA SER A 226 20.01 -18.42 7.34
C SER A 226 20.95 -18.02 8.47
N GLU A 227 21.18 -18.91 9.46
CA GLU A 227 22.05 -18.66 10.62
C GLU A 227 23.53 -18.38 10.26
N ALA A 228 23.95 -18.56 9.00
CA ALA A 228 25.36 -18.66 8.63
C ALA A 228 25.86 -17.70 7.52
N ALA A 229 25.08 -16.72 7.04
CA ALA A 229 25.46 -15.89 5.89
C ALA A 229 25.33 -14.38 6.14
N PRO A 230 26.12 -13.52 5.46
CA PRO A 230 25.87 -12.08 5.44
C PRO A 230 24.44 -11.82 4.97
N GLN A 231 23.75 -10.85 5.59
CA GLN A 231 22.32 -10.59 5.38
C GLN A 231 22.08 -9.84 4.06
N ILE A 232 22.49 -10.43 2.94
CA ILE A 232 22.27 -9.92 1.59
C ILE A 232 21.12 -10.72 0.97
N HIS A 233 20.03 -10.02 0.66
CA HIS A 233 18.87 -10.61 0.00
C HIS A 233 18.86 -10.17 -1.45
N ASN A 234 18.95 -11.13 -2.37
CA ASN A 234 18.72 -10.89 -3.79
C ASN A 234 17.21 -10.79 -4.03
N LEU A 235 16.71 -9.60 -4.33
CA LEU A 235 15.30 -9.35 -4.59
C LEU A 235 15.12 -8.88 -6.02
N ASN A 236 14.01 -9.24 -6.64
CA ASN A 236 13.67 -8.67 -7.94
C ASN A 236 12.99 -7.30 -7.72
N TRP A 237 13.30 -6.29 -8.55
CA TRP A 237 12.67 -4.96 -8.48
C TRP A 237 11.14 -5.01 -8.49
N THR A 238 10.57 -6.03 -9.12
CA THR A 238 9.11 -6.24 -9.19
C THR A 238 8.47 -6.57 -7.85
N THR A 239 9.24 -7.01 -6.86
CA THR A 239 8.79 -7.32 -5.49
C THR A 239 9.39 -6.37 -4.44
N ASN A 240 10.08 -5.31 -4.87
CA ASN A 240 10.64 -4.32 -3.96
C ASN A 240 9.57 -3.42 -3.35
N ILE A 241 9.05 -3.85 -2.20
CA ILE A 241 8.07 -3.10 -1.41
C ILE A 241 8.71 -2.00 -0.55
N PHE A 242 10.02 -2.01 -0.33
CA PHE A 242 10.71 -1.08 0.58
C PHE A 242 10.93 0.30 -0.05
N ALA A 243 11.05 0.37 -1.37
CA ALA A 243 11.13 1.63 -2.11
C ALA A 243 9.95 2.59 -1.80
N ARG A 244 8.81 2.05 -1.37
CA ARG A 244 7.63 2.85 -1.00
C ARG A 244 7.89 3.83 0.14
N TYR A 245 8.81 3.51 1.04
CA TYR A 245 9.16 4.40 2.15
C TYR A 245 9.88 5.66 1.69
N PHE A 246 10.36 5.66 0.44
CA PHE A 246 10.95 6.80 -0.25
C PHE A 246 9.98 7.46 -1.24
N GLY A 247 8.70 7.04 -1.24
CA GLY A 247 7.68 7.54 -2.17
C GLY A 247 7.64 6.82 -3.51
N TRP A 248 8.42 5.75 -3.69
CA TRP A 248 8.54 5.03 -4.97
C TRP A 248 7.88 3.65 -4.86
N GLU A 249 6.70 3.51 -5.45
CA GLU A 249 5.96 2.26 -5.41
C GLU A 249 5.27 1.98 -6.75
N ILE A 250 5.27 0.71 -7.14
CA ILE A 250 4.47 0.22 -8.26
C ILE A 250 3.39 -0.76 -7.80
N ILE A 251 3.69 -1.55 -6.78
CA ILE A 251 2.75 -2.40 -6.07
C ILE A 251 2.43 -1.79 -4.70
N GLN A 252 1.22 -2.02 -4.20
CA GLN A 252 0.76 -1.55 -2.88
C GLN A 252 0.40 -2.69 -1.92
N HIS A 253 0.66 -3.94 -2.31
CA HIS A 253 0.47 -5.12 -1.49
C HIS A 253 1.82 -5.72 -1.10
N PHE A 254 1.86 -6.42 0.02
CA PHE A 254 3.00 -7.26 0.37
C PHE A 254 2.94 -8.56 -0.44
N PRO A 255 4.01 -8.98 -1.11
CA PRO A 255 4.01 -10.25 -1.83
C PRO A 255 3.89 -11.43 -0.85
N CYS A 256 3.28 -12.55 -1.26
CA CYS A 256 3.23 -13.74 -0.41
C CYS A 256 4.59 -14.42 -0.21
N ARG A 257 5.60 -14.05 -1.01
CA ARG A 257 7.01 -14.45 -0.92
C ARG A 257 7.84 -13.61 -1.90
N TRP A 258 9.15 -13.50 -1.69
CA TRP A 258 10.01 -12.61 -2.49
C TRP A 258 10.07 -12.94 -3.99
N ASP A 259 9.85 -14.20 -4.36
CA ASP A 259 9.83 -14.69 -5.74
C ASP A 259 8.39 -14.89 -6.29
N CYS A 260 7.38 -14.24 -5.70
CA CYS A 260 5.97 -14.41 -6.08
C CYS A 260 5.73 -14.07 -7.57
N PRO A 261 5.43 -15.06 -8.45
CA PRO A 261 5.28 -14.81 -9.88
C PRO A 261 4.09 -13.90 -10.20
N ALA A 262 3.02 -13.99 -9.43
CA ALA A 262 1.83 -13.17 -9.63
C ALA A 262 2.09 -11.69 -9.32
N THR A 263 2.87 -11.40 -8.27
CA THR A 263 3.32 -10.03 -7.98
C THR A 263 4.26 -9.52 -9.07
N ALA A 264 5.23 -10.33 -9.47
CA ALA A 264 6.18 -9.97 -10.50
C ALA A 264 5.48 -9.62 -11.83
N ASN A 265 4.54 -10.45 -12.26
CA ASN A 265 3.73 -10.22 -13.46
C ASN A 265 2.84 -8.98 -13.33
N LEU A 266 2.26 -8.72 -12.16
CA LEU A 266 1.48 -7.51 -11.92
C LEU A 266 2.34 -6.25 -12.03
N ALA A 267 3.50 -6.23 -11.37
CA ALA A 267 4.43 -5.10 -11.42
C ALA A 267 4.92 -4.83 -12.84
N ARG A 268 5.30 -5.87 -13.61
CA ARG A 268 5.69 -5.71 -15.02
C ARG A 268 4.57 -5.13 -15.88
N ARG A 269 3.32 -5.58 -15.70
CA ARG A 269 2.17 -5.01 -16.42
C ARG A 269 1.95 -3.54 -16.08
N TYR A 270 1.99 -3.21 -14.78
CA TYR A 270 1.89 -1.81 -14.34
C TYR A 270 3.02 -0.96 -14.89
N PHE A 271 4.24 -1.50 -14.92
CA PHE A 271 5.40 -0.79 -15.45
C PHE A 271 5.26 -0.52 -16.93
N ALA A 272 4.83 -1.52 -17.72
CA ALA A 272 4.59 -1.35 -19.15
C ALA A 272 3.56 -0.23 -19.43
N VAL A 273 2.50 -0.16 -18.62
CA VAL A 273 1.49 0.91 -18.73
C VAL A 273 2.10 2.27 -18.38
N LEU A 274 2.86 2.37 -17.28
CA LEU A 274 3.52 3.62 -16.90
C LEU A 274 4.53 4.06 -17.97
N ALA A 275 5.32 3.15 -18.50
CA ALA A 275 6.30 3.42 -19.55
C ALA A 275 5.62 3.91 -20.85
N GLN A 276 4.43 3.40 -21.15
CA GLN A 276 3.65 3.83 -22.32
C GLN A 276 3.12 5.26 -22.18
N TYR A 277 2.52 5.61 -21.03
CA TYR A 277 1.83 6.90 -20.85
C TYR A 277 2.68 7.99 -20.18
N TRP A 278 3.67 7.60 -19.37
CA TRP A 278 4.57 8.47 -18.59
C TRP A 278 6.01 7.95 -18.60
N PRO A 279 6.69 7.88 -19.76
CA PRO A 279 8.00 7.22 -19.91
C PRO A 279 9.10 7.79 -19.00
N ALA A 280 9.15 9.12 -18.83
CA ALA A 280 10.14 9.76 -17.96
C ALA A 280 9.94 9.35 -16.48
N ASP A 281 8.69 9.38 -16.01
CA ASP A 281 8.36 9.00 -14.63
C ASP A 281 8.55 7.49 -14.43
N ALA A 282 8.24 6.66 -15.43
CA ALA A 282 8.48 5.23 -15.38
C ALA A 282 9.97 4.90 -15.26
N GLN A 283 10.82 5.54 -16.06
CA GLN A 283 12.27 5.36 -15.97
C GLN A 283 12.79 5.72 -14.57
N GLU A 284 12.33 6.85 -14.03
CA GLU A 284 12.71 7.26 -12.66
C GLU A 284 12.23 6.24 -11.62
N ILE A 285 10.97 5.80 -11.69
CA ILE A 285 10.43 4.76 -10.79
C ILE A 285 11.28 3.48 -10.87
N LEU A 286 11.66 3.03 -12.07
CA LEU A 286 12.47 1.82 -12.22
C LEU A 286 13.83 1.95 -11.55
N GLU A 287 14.50 3.10 -11.72
CA GLU A 287 15.78 3.36 -11.08
C GLU A 287 15.67 3.21 -9.56
N TYR A 288 14.62 3.76 -8.94
CA TYR A 288 14.39 3.62 -7.50
C TYR A 288 14.03 2.18 -7.09
N LEU A 289 13.15 1.51 -7.85
CA LEU A 289 12.76 0.13 -7.56
C LEU A 289 13.91 -0.86 -7.71
N ALA A 290 14.88 -0.59 -8.60
CA ALA A 290 16.04 -1.42 -8.85
C ALA A 290 17.31 -0.95 -8.10
N SER A 291 17.18 -0.02 -7.16
CA SER A 291 18.30 0.45 -6.35
C SER A 291 18.53 -0.48 -5.16
N PRO A 292 19.80 -0.74 -4.78
CA PRO A 292 20.09 -1.41 -3.51
C PRO A 292 19.52 -0.64 -2.32
N LEU A 293 19.10 -1.38 -1.29
CA LEU A 293 18.61 -0.79 -0.03
C LEU A 293 19.29 -1.39 1.18
N LEU A 294 19.72 -0.56 2.12
CA LEU A 294 20.13 -1.01 3.44
C LEU A 294 18.98 -0.79 4.42
N VAL A 295 18.54 -1.88 5.04
CA VAL A 295 17.53 -1.88 6.10
C VAL A 295 18.22 -2.14 7.42
N ILE A 296 18.20 -1.17 8.33
CA ILE A 296 18.70 -1.33 9.70
C ILE A 296 17.47 -1.30 10.62
N PRO A 297 16.92 -2.45 11.04
CA PRO A 297 15.71 -2.50 11.87
C PRO A 297 15.84 -1.57 13.09
N HIS A 298 14.80 -0.76 13.35
CA HIS A 298 14.78 0.28 14.40
C HIS A 298 15.79 1.44 14.24
N HIS A 299 16.52 1.50 13.12
CA HIS A 299 17.58 2.48 12.86
C HIS A 299 17.52 3.07 11.46
N GLY A 300 16.45 2.82 10.70
CA GLY A 300 16.21 3.48 9.44
C GLY A 300 16.55 2.68 8.18
N TYR A 301 16.35 3.35 7.05
CA TYR A 301 16.50 2.79 5.72
C TYR A 301 17.34 3.73 4.87
N SER A 302 18.16 3.15 3.99
CA SER A 302 18.92 3.89 2.98
C SER A 302 18.68 3.26 1.61
N LEU A 303 18.37 4.08 0.61
CA LEU A 303 18.24 3.68 -0.79
C LEU A 303 19.37 4.31 -1.59
N PHE A 304 20.11 3.48 -2.33
CA PHE A 304 21.34 3.87 -3.01
C PHE A 304 21.09 3.97 -4.52
N ARG A 305 20.60 5.13 -5.00
CA ARG A 305 20.19 5.30 -6.40
C ARG A 305 21.38 5.12 -7.34
N GLY A 306 21.32 4.11 -8.20
CA GLY A 306 22.41 3.74 -9.11
C GLY A 306 23.62 3.08 -8.42
N GLY A 307 23.48 2.68 -7.15
CA GLY A 307 24.47 1.89 -6.44
C GLY A 307 24.56 0.46 -6.99
N CYS A 308 25.70 -0.19 -6.75
CA CYS A 308 25.99 -1.53 -7.22
C CYS A 308 26.60 -2.38 -6.11
N VAL A 309 26.11 -3.61 -5.97
CA VAL A 309 26.64 -4.60 -5.03
C VAL A 309 27.74 -5.40 -5.73
N THR A 310 28.96 -5.34 -5.22
CA THR A 310 30.11 -6.11 -5.73
C THR A 310 30.47 -7.21 -4.74
N ARG A 311 30.74 -8.41 -5.26
CA ARG A 311 31.16 -9.57 -4.46
C ARG A 311 32.60 -9.91 -4.80
N GLU A 312 33.48 -9.74 -3.82
CA GLU A 312 34.92 -10.00 -3.93
C GLU A 312 35.34 -11.09 -2.94
N ASP A 313 36.50 -11.71 -3.15
CA ASP A 313 37.04 -12.75 -2.23
C ASP A 313 37.21 -12.23 -0.79
N THR A 314 37.35 -10.91 -0.62
CA THR A 314 37.50 -10.24 0.68
C THR A 314 36.18 -9.89 1.36
N GLY A 315 35.04 -10.06 0.68
CA GLY A 315 33.70 -9.75 1.19
C GLY A 315 32.81 -9.08 0.16
N THR A 316 31.59 -8.72 0.58
CA THR A 316 30.68 -7.94 -0.27
C THR A 316 30.85 -6.45 -0.01
N SER A 317 30.79 -5.65 -1.07
CA SER A 317 30.77 -4.19 -0.99
C SER A 317 29.58 -3.61 -1.73
N LEU A 318 29.12 -2.45 -1.27
CA LEU A 318 28.16 -1.60 -1.98
C LEU A 318 28.90 -0.35 -2.42
N ILE A 319 28.96 -0.10 -3.72
CA ILE A 319 29.56 1.10 -4.32
C ILE A 319 28.43 2.03 -4.76
N TYR A 320 28.52 3.31 -4.42
CA TYR A 320 27.44 4.28 -4.68
C TYR A 320 27.96 5.71 -4.73
N ASP A 321 27.10 6.60 -5.24
CA ASP A 321 27.30 8.04 -5.22
C ASP A 321 26.63 8.64 -3.96
N PRO A 322 27.39 9.23 -3.02
CA PRO A 322 26.85 9.80 -1.79
C PRO A 322 25.79 10.89 -2.02
N GLU A 323 25.89 11.65 -3.12
CA GLU A 323 24.95 12.73 -3.45
C GLU A 323 23.57 12.19 -3.88
N ARG A 324 23.48 10.90 -4.19
CA ARG A 324 22.27 10.24 -4.72
C ARG A 324 21.61 9.31 -3.71
N VAL A 325 22.13 9.21 -2.49
CA VAL A 325 21.55 8.38 -1.43
C VAL A 325 20.32 9.07 -0.84
N GLN A 326 19.25 8.30 -0.64
CA GLN A 326 18.11 8.73 0.17
C GLN A 326 18.12 7.98 1.48
N ILE A 327 17.99 8.71 2.59
CA ILE A 327 18.04 8.15 3.95
C ILE A 327 16.78 8.60 4.69
N ILE A 328 16.11 7.65 5.35
CA ILE A 328 14.95 7.91 6.19
C ILE A 328 15.14 7.29 7.56
N GLY A 329 14.79 8.06 8.59
CA GLY A 329 14.71 7.59 9.97
C GLY A 329 15.99 7.04 10.58
N MET A 330 17.14 7.39 10.01
CA MET A 330 18.44 6.91 10.42
C MET A 330 19.13 7.90 11.37
N ASN A 331 19.85 7.36 12.34
CA ASN A 331 20.65 8.12 13.29
C ASN A 331 21.80 8.86 12.57
N SER A 332 22.18 10.02 13.11
CA SER A 332 23.14 10.93 12.45
C SER A 332 24.48 10.28 12.18
N ILE A 333 25.02 9.48 13.10
CA ILE A 333 26.32 8.79 12.92
C ILE A 333 26.33 7.89 11.67
N PHE A 334 25.26 7.13 11.42
CA PHE A 334 25.18 6.30 10.23
C PHE A 334 24.95 7.13 8.97
N THR A 335 24.15 8.18 9.08
CA THR A 335 23.89 9.13 7.99
C THR A 335 25.20 9.78 7.54
N ASP A 336 25.98 10.32 8.47
CA ASP A 336 27.25 11.03 8.21
C ASP A 336 28.27 10.12 7.54
N GLU A 337 28.38 8.86 7.97
CA GLU A 337 29.27 7.89 7.34
C GLU A 337 28.83 7.56 5.92
N ILE A 338 27.53 7.29 5.71
CA ILE A 338 27.00 6.94 4.39
C ILE A 338 27.19 8.10 3.41
N VAL A 339 26.99 9.35 3.83
CA VAL A 339 27.15 10.50 2.93
C VAL A 339 28.60 10.96 2.75
N SER A 340 29.54 10.45 3.55
CA SER A 340 30.97 10.79 3.46
C SER A 340 31.82 9.73 2.76
N SER A 341 31.24 8.58 2.42
CA SER A 341 31.90 7.46 1.73
C SER A 341 31.16 7.07 0.46
N SER A 342 31.90 6.65 -0.57
CA SER A 342 31.32 6.06 -1.79
C SER A 342 31.27 4.52 -1.75
N ARG A 343 31.59 3.91 -0.60
CA ARG A 343 31.66 2.46 -0.42
C ARG A 343 31.25 2.03 0.99
N LEU A 344 30.41 1.00 1.08
CA LEU A 344 30.16 0.23 2.31
C LEU A 344 30.68 -1.19 2.11
N THR A 345 31.18 -1.81 3.18
CA THR A 345 31.72 -3.19 3.15
C THR A 345 31.12 -4.04 4.26
N THR A 346 30.95 -5.34 4.03
CA THR A 346 30.50 -6.26 5.07
C THR A 346 31.51 -6.39 6.22
N GLY A 347 30.99 -6.45 7.43
CA GLY A 347 31.69 -6.75 8.68
C GLY A 347 32.09 -8.22 8.81
N THR A 348 32.95 -8.53 9.77
CA THR A 348 33.39 -9.91 10.03
C THR A 348 32.29 -10.77 10.64
N ASN A 349 31.29 -10.13 11.26
CA ASN A 349 30.16 -10.79 11.93
C ASN A 349 28.87 -10.83 11.06
N GLY A 350 28.98 -10.62 9.75
CA GLY A 350 27.82 -10.60 8.84
C GLY A 350 26.98 -9.32 8.84
N GLY A 351 27.34 -8.32 9.66
CA GLY A 351 26.82 -6.96 9.61
C GLY A 351 27.51 -6.07 8.56
N TRP A 352 27.29 -4.76 8.63
CA TRP A 352 27.90 -3.75 7.75
C TRP A 352 28.89 -2.89 8.52
N LYS A 353 30.08 -2.65 7.97
CA LYS A 353 31.04 -1.72 8.55
C LYS A 353 30.58 -0.29 8.27
N ILE A 354 30.10 0.38 9.31
CA ILE A 354 29.64 1.77 9.27
C ILE A 354 30.23 2.47 10.49
N ALA A 355 30.91 3.60 10.30
CA ALA A 355 31.59 4.37 11.34
C ALA A 355 32.56 3.50 12.18
N GLY A 356 33.30 2.61 11.51
CA GLY A 356 34.28 1.71 12.13
C GLY A 356 33.70 0.58 13.00
N SER A 357 32.38 0.41 13.04
CA SER A 357 31.70 -0.65 13.81
C SER A 357 30.92 -1.60 12.90
N ASP A 358 30.75 -2.85 13.33
CA ASP A 358 29.85 -3.80 12.68
C ASP A 358 28.40 -3.50 13.11
N VAL A 359 27.58 -3.00 12.19
CA VAL A 359 26.17 -2.67 12.40
C VAL A 359 25.28 -3.78 11.82
N PRO A 360 24.34 -4.37 12.58
CA PRO A 360 23.43 -5.37 12.05
C PRO A 360 22.46 -4.71 11.06
N GLY A 361 22.49 -5.13 9.80
CA GLY A 361 21.65 -4.56 8.75
C GLY A 361 21.54 -5.49 7.57
N ARG A 362 20.39 -5.42 6.88
CA ARG A 362 20.09 -6.24 5.71
C ARG A 362 20.30 -5.41 4.46
N LEU A 363 21.18 -5.87 3.58
CA LEU A 363 21.28 -5.30 2.25
C LEU A 363 20.33 -6.04 1.33
N LEU A 364 19.46 -5.30 0.67
CA LEU A 364 18.61 -5.77 -0.39
C LEU A 364 19.33 -5.43 -1.70
N ASP A 365 19.86 -6.46 -2.37
CA ASP A 365 20.41 -6.36 -3.71
C ASP A 365 19.24 -6.50 -4.68
N VAL A 366 18.74 -5.36 -5.15
CA VAL A 366 17.54 -5.25 -6.00
C VAL A 366 17.88 -4.92 -7.45
N SER A 367 19.15 -5.13 -7.81
CA SER A 367 19.67 -4.83 -9.15
C SER A 367 18.82 -5.52 -10.22
N LEU A 368 18.66 -4.87 -11.38
CA LEU A 368 17.99 -5.50 -12.51
C LEU A 368 18.72 -6.81 -12.83
N ASP A 369 17.99 -7.93 -12.81
CA ASP A 369 18.52 -9.19 -13.35
C ASP A 369 18.95 -8.91 -14.80
N GLU A 370 20.21 -9.23 -15.16
CA GLU A 370 20.71 -9.06 -16.54
C GLU A 370 19.95 -9.93 -17.56
N THR A 371 19.11 -10.86 -17.07
CA THR A 371 18.24 -11.72 -17.87
C THR A 371 16.79 -11.28 -17.74
N ALA A 372 16.39 -10.30 -18.55
CA ALA A 372 15.00 -9.96 -18.83
C ALA A 372 14.53 -10.56 -20.16
#